data_AF-A0A1Y1KVA2-F1
#
_entry.id   AF-A0A1Y1KVA2-F1
#
_cell.length_a   1.000
_cell.length_b   1.000
_cell.length_c   1.000
_cell.angle_alpha   90.00
_cell.angle_beta   90.00
_cell.angle_gamma   90.00
#
_symmetry.space_group_name_H-M   'P 1'
#
loop_
_entity.id
_entity.type
_entity.pdbx_description
1 polymer ?
#
loop_
_entity_poly.entity_id
_entity_poly.type
_entity_poly.pdbx_seq_one_letter_code
_entity_poly.pdbx_strand_id
1 'polypeptide(L)'
;EDEFGSGKLLPVDSRFYGSQSAGEELFDATKSMESSQDALMEDTNEGVLLTGFSQSRSELSQSNDDLVIHDNFYDDNTPEEHAAMVWNSNNNSYDRAPANLIHASPVKVSVRDVHVIWNLFDGYDWAGTRDVIAKAVEDVELKATERQSRRSGVQVYEEETDDEETIGDFLFNSIYIEIPSNRDPRDLTRAINEGLNDNATETESVATTAMTMNTTRTARRSHPKSKRLRLHRSKHHKITFELQGVNVDMVMFPAGGVETVSSIDARVQNFDIFDHVPTSTWKKFATYDQDHGEREMGTSMIHIELLNVKPIAELAASEIVLRATVLPLRLHVDQDALDFITRFFEFKDD
;
A
#
# COMPACT_ATOMS: atom_id res chain seq x y z
N GLU A 1 -64.25 -22.41 -23.70
CA GLU A 1 -63.06 -22.77 -22.92
C GLU A 1 -61.85 -22.24 -23.67
N ASP A 2 -61.13 -21.19 -23.30
CA ASP A 2 -61.31 -20.13 -22.32
C ASP A 2 -60.53 -18.92 -22.85
N GLU A 3 -61.09 -17.74 -22.60
CA GLU A 3 -60.55 -16.42 -22.88
C GLU A 3 -59.89 -15.91 -21.59
N PHE A 4 -58.59 -15.58 -21.64
CA PHE A 4 -57.87 -14.84 -20.60
C PHE A 4 -56.95 -13.84 -21.30
N GLY A 5 -56.91 -12.55 -20.99
CA GLY A 5 -57.42 -11.85 -19.82
C GLY A 5 -56.40 -10.77 -19.43
N SER A 6 -56.59 -9.57 -19.99
CA SER A 6 -56.16 -8.23 -19.54
C SER A 6 -55.14 -8.13 -18.37
N GLY A 7 -53.96 -7.58 -18.68
CA GLY A 7 -52.99 -7.12 -17.69
C GLY A 7 -53.50 -5.92 -16.90
N LYS A 8 -53.65 -6.09 -15.58
CA LYS A 8 -53.90 -5.01 -14.63
C LYS A 8 -52.62 -4.19 -14.41
N LEU A 9 -52.64 -2.93 -14.86
CA LEU A 9 -51.70 -1.89 -14.45
C LEU A 9 -52.04 -1.44 -13.02
N LEU A 10 -51.02 -1.37 -12.16
CA LEU A 10 -51.10 -0.75 -10.84
C LEU A 10 -51.16 0.78 -10.99
N PRO A 11 -51.93 1.50 -10.15
CA PRO A 11 -52.05 2.95 -10.24
C PRO A 11 -50.83 3.63 -9.61
N VAL A 12 -50.12 4.44 -10.39
CA VAL A 12 -49.08 5.35 -9.89
C VAL A 12 -49.76 6.65 -9.46
N ASP A 13 -49.65 6.97 -8.17
CA ASP A 13 -50.20 8.17 -7.55
C ASP A 13 -49.29 9.37 -7.86
N SER A 14 -49.82 10.36 -8.59
CA SER A 14 -49.11 11.54 -9.08
C SER A 14 -49.12 12.67 -8.05
N ARG A 15 -48.28 12.58 -7.01
CA ARG A 15 -48.18 13.64 -5.99
C ARG A 15 -46.83 14.35 -5.86
N PHE A 16 -45.97 14.26 -6.87
CA PHE A 16 -44.68 14.96 -6.86
C PHE A 16 -44.34 15.68 -8.18
N TYR A 17 -45.34 16.16 -8.92
CA TYR A 17 -45.08 17.20 -9.92
C TYR A 17 -44.96 18.56 -9.21
N GLY A 18 -43.75 18.85 -8.74
CA GLY A 18 -43.29 20.22 -8.57
C GLY A 18 -43.01 20.82 -9.94
N SER A 19 -43.74 21.88 -10.28
CA SER A 19 -43.53 22.69 -11.47
C SER A 19 -42.27 23.52 -11.32
N GLN A 20 -41.22 23.24 -12.11
CA GLN A 20 -40.32 24.21 -12.74
C GLN A 20 -39.26 23.47 -13.57
N SER A 21 -39.39 23.58 -14.89
CA SER A 21 -38.36 23.19 -15.86
C SER A 21 -37.35 24.34 -15.96
N ALA A 22 -36.16 24.15 -15.40
CA ALA A 22 -34.97 24.89 -15.81
C ALA A 22 -34.32 24.09 -16.96
N GLY A 23 -34.49 24.56 -18.19
CA GLY A 23 -33.72 24.06 -19.32
C GLY A 23 -32.33 24.69 -19.28
N GLU A 24 -31.30 23.90 -19.03
CA GLU A 24 -29.91 24.30 -19.23
C GLU A 24 -29.62 24.37 -20.74
N GLU A 25 -28.98 25.45 -21.18
CA GLU A 25 -28.54 25.62 -22.57
C GLU A 25 -27.33 24.71 -22.85
N LEU A 26 -27.46 23.88 -23.89
CA LEU A 26 -26.38 23.04 -24.42
C LEU A 26 -25.27 23.93 -25.01
N PHE A 27 -24.02 23.59 -24.65
CA PHE A 27 -22.80 24.27 -25.08
C PHE A 27 -22.67 24.31 -26.62
N ASP A 28 -22.75 25.51 -27.20
CA ASP A 28 -22.60 25.76 -28.64
C ASP A 28 -21.16 26.19 -28.97
N ALA A 29 -20.35 25.23 -29.45
CA ALA A 29 -18.95 25.43 -29.80
C ALA A 29 -18.74 26.21 -31.12
N THR A 30 -19.81 26.58 -31.84
CA THR A 30 -19.69 27.28 -33.14
C THR A 30 -19.76 28.80 -33.02
N LYS A 31 -20.21 29.33 -31.88
CA LYS A 31 -20.31 30.78 -31.62
C LYS A 31 -18.97 31.44 -31.28
N SER A 32 -17.93 30.68 -30.96
CA SER A 32 -16.59 31.20 -30.61
C SER A 32 -15.66 31.42 -31.81
N MET A 33 -16.07 31.05 -33.03
CA MET A 33 -15.24 31.14 -34.23
C MET A 33 -15.40 32.43 -35.06
N GLU A 34 -16.34 33.32 -34.71
CA GLU A 34 -16.61 34.55 -35.48
C GLU A 34 -15.98 35.83 -34.93
N SER A 35 -15.14 35.78 -33.89
CA SER A 35 -14.40 36.96 -33.40
C SER A 35 -12.88 36.83 -33.53
N SER A 36 -12.40 36.63 -34.75
CA SER A 36 -11.01 36.95 -35.09
C SER A 36 -10.87 38.47 -35.23
N GLN A 37 -10.56 39.14 -34.13
CA GLN A 37 -10.05 40.51 -34.19
C GLN A 37 -8.58 40.47 -34.64
N ASP A 38 -8.29 41.12 -35.76
CA ASP A 38 -6.95 41.26 -36.34
C ASP A 38 -5.95 41.81 -35.30
N ALA A 39 -4.87 41.07 -35.06
CA ALA A 39 -3.75 41.55 -34.26
C ALA A 39 -2.95 42.57 -35.08
N LEU A 40 -3.03 43.86 -34.70
CA LEU A 40 -2.20 44.91 -35.30
C LEU A 40 -0.77 44.83 -34.74
N MET A 41 0.18 44.62 -35.64
CA MET A 41 1.62 44.61 -35.41
C MET A 41 2.21 45.93 -35.91
N GLU A 42 3.01 46.61 -35.07
CA GLU A 42 3.77 47.80 -35.44
C GLU A 42 5.27 47.53 -35.33
N ASP A 43 6.00 47.75 -36.43
CA ASP A 43 7.43 47.48 -36.52
C ASP A 43 8.24 48.67 -36.02
N THR A 44 9.09 48.45 -35.01
CA THR A 44 10.02 49.45 -34.51
C THR A 44 11.47 49.06 -34.80
N ASN A 45 12.40 50.00 -34.69
CA ASN A 45 13.82 49.80 -35.03
C ASN A 45 14.56 48.77 -34.15
N GLU A 46 13.94 48.26 -33.10
CA GLU A 46 14.45 47.15 -32.29
C GLU A 46 13.54 45.89 -32.32
N GLY A 47 12.47 45.88 -33.13
CA GLY A 47 11.59 44.71 -33.35
C GLY A 47 10.08 45.02 -33.44
N VAL A 48 9.28 43.99 -33.71
CA VAL A 48 7.82 44.06 -33.86
C VAL A 48 7.13 44.14 -32.48
N LEU A 49 6.33 45.17 -32.25
CA LEU A 49 5.47 45.33 -31.07
C LEU A 49 4.00 45.04 -31.43
N LEU A 50 3.35 44.21 -30.61
CA LEU A 50 1.92 43.90 -30.69
C LEU A 50 1.15 44.83 -29.73
N THR A 51 0.35 45.77 -30.25
CA THR A 51 -0.29 46.84 -29.45
C THR A 51 -1.82 46.72 -29.30
N GLY A 52 -2.42 45.61 -29.74
CA GLY A 52 -3.89 45.46 -29.77
C GLY A 52 -4.50 44.66 -28.62
N PHE A 53 -4.80 45.29 -27.48
CA PHE A 53 -5.90 44.85 -26.61
C PHE A 53 -6.77 46.05 -26.24
N SER A 54 -7.77 46.33 -27.07
CA SER A 54 -8.85 47.25 -26.72
C SER A 54 -9.73 46.61 -25.66
N GLN A 55 -9.84 47.23 -24.47
CA GLN A 55 -10.78 46.86 -23.42
C GLN A 55 -12.23 46.98 -23.89
N SER A 56 -12.78 45.92 -24.46
CA SER A 56 -14.22 45.69 -24.50
C SER A 56 -14.66 45.25 -23.10
N ARG A 57 -15.45 46.09 -22.43
CA ARG A 57 -16.19 45.79 -21.20
C ARG A 57 -16.87 44.42 -21.33
N SER A 58 -16.28 43.40 -20.72
CA SER A 58 -17.03 42.24 -20.24
C SER A 58 -17.76 42.69 -18.98
N GLU A 59 -19.09 42.59 -18.98
CA GLU A 59 -19.87 42.65 -17.75
C GLU A 59 -19.62 41.36 -16.95
N LEU A 60 -18.41 41.28 -16.37
CA LEU A 60 -18.17 40.50 -15.18
C LEU A 60 -18.82 41.29 -14.03
N SER A 61 -19.67 40.63 -13.26
CA SER A 61 -20.11 41.13 -11.97
C SER A 61 -18.88 41.36 -11.08
N GLN A 62 -18.31 42.57 -11.16
CA GLN A 62 -17.27 43.04 -10.26
C GLN A 62 -17.91 43.19 -8.89
N SER A 63 -17.71 42.21 -8.01
CA SER A 63 -17.77 42.48 -6.59
C SER A 63 -16.73 43.57 -6.31
N ASN A 64 -17.19 44.78 -5.99
CA ASN A 64 -16.34 45.89 -5.54
C ASN A 64 -15.82 45.65 -4.11
N ASP A 65 -15.47 44.41 -3.78
CA ASP A 65 -14.72 44.13 -2.57
C ASP A 65 -13.25 44.39 -2.89
N ASP A 66 -12.73 45.44 -2.26
CA ASP A 66 -11.32 45.76 -2.27
C ASP A 66 -10.53 44.52 -1.84
N LEU A 67 -9.40 44.23 -2.52
CA LEU A 67 -8.51 43.16 -2.10
C LEU A 67 -7.88 43.53 -0.76
N VAL A 68 -8.52 43.11 0.34
CA VAL A 68 -7.99 43.28 1.69
C VAL A 68 -6.95 42.20 1.92
N ILE A 69 -5.68 42.56 1.73
CA ILE A 69 -4.55 41.73 2.14
C ILE A 69 -4.44 41.88 3.67
N HIS A 70 -4.88 40.84 4.38
CA HIS A 70 -4.65 40.75 5.81
C HIS A 70 -3.18 40.37 6.04
N ASP A 71 -2.36 41.30 6.54
CA ASP A 71 -0.98 41.03 6.96
C ASP A 71 -0.88 39.94 8.05
N ASN A 72 -2.01 39.69 8.71
CA ASN A 72 -2.21 38.73 9.79
C ASN A 72 -2.74 37.38 9.26
N PHE A 73 -2.70 37.10 7.95
CA PHE A 73 -3.16 35.83 7.37
C PHE A 73 -2.43 34.61 7.99
N TYR A 74 -1.21 34.82 8.49
CA TYR A 74 -0.41 33.82 9.19
C TYR A 74 -0.43 33.95 10.73
N ASP A 75 -1.14 34.93 11.30
CA ASP A 75 -1.27 35.08 12.76
C ASP A 75 -2.37 34.15 13.29
N ASP A 76 -1.96 33.02 13.87
CA ASP A 76 -2.53 32.22 15.00
C ASP A 76 -4.07 31.99 15.12
N ASN A 77 -4.87 32.42 14.15
CA ASN A 77 -6.34 32.30 14.10
C ASN A 77 -6.83 31.86 12.72
N THR A 78 -5.95 31.31 11.87
CA THR A 78 -6.47 30.29 10.95
C THR A 78 -7.11 29.23 11.85
N PRO A 79 -8.36 28.81 11.63
CA PRO A 79 -8.80 27.58 12.24
C PRO A 79 -7.83 26.55 11.67
N GLU A 80 -6.79 26.19 12.42
CA GLU A 80 -6.18 24.89 12.27
C GLU A 80 -7.38 23.96 12.21
N GLU A 81 -7.60 23.34 11.06
CA GLU A 81 -8.67 22.37 10.86
C GLU A 81 -8.33 21.14 11.71
N HIS A 82 -8.34 21.33 13.02
CA HIS A 82 -8.38 20.32 14.04
C HIS A 82 -9.77 19.70 13.93
N ALA A 83 -9.93 18.85 12.93
CA ALA A 83 -11.10 18.01 12.75
C ALA A 83 -11.08 16.88 13.78
N ALA A 84 -10.85 17.20 15.06
CA ALA A 84 -11.13 16.24 16.11
C ALA A 84 -12.63 15.94 16.03
N MET A 85 -12.95 14.67 15.77
CA MET A 85 -14.33 14.23 15.61
C MET A 85 -14.84 13.64 16.92
N VAL A 86 -16.13 13.76 17.15
CA VAL A 86 -16.86 13.15 18.25
C VAL A 86 -17.93 12.28 17.60
N TRP A 87 -18.09 11.08 18.14
CA TRP A 87 -19.18 10.21 17.77
C TRP A 87 -20.50 10.76 18.30
N ASN A 88 -21.57 10.57 17.53
CA ASN A 88 -22.92 10.86 17.97
C ASN A 88 -23.81 9.61 17.74
N SER A 89 -24.13 8.92 18.82
CA SER A 89 -24.91 7.68 18.79
C SER A 89 -26.37 7.88 18.38
N ASN A 90 -26.92 9.10 18.48
CA ASN A 90 -28.33 9.35 18.14
C ASN A 90 -28.57 9.39 16.63
N ASN A 91 -27.62 9.93 15.88
CA ASN A 91 -27.66 10.06 14.42
C ASN A 91 -26.68 9.11 13.70
N ASN A 92 -25.91 8.33 14.47
CA ASN A 92 -24.90 7.41 13.97
C ASN A 92 -23.89 8.12 13.04
N SER A 93 -23.47 9.33 13.42
CA SER A 93 -22.56 10.16 12.62
C SER A 93 -21.32 10.61 13.38
N TYR A 94 -20.34 11.04 12.58
CA TYR A 94 -19.16 11.73 13.03
C TYR A 94 -19.44 13.23 13.02
N ASP A 95 -19.46 13.85 14.20
CA ASP A 95 -19.67 15.28 14.36
C ASP A 95 -18.35 15.96 14.72
N ARG A 96 -18.16 17.23 14.32
CA ARG A 96 -16.94 17.97 14.70
C ARG A 96 -16.98 18.30 16.19
N ALA A 97 -15.87 18.04 16.89
CA ALA A 97 -15.74 18.39 18.30
C ALA A 97 -15.86 19.91 18.48
N PRO A 98 -16.67 20.38 19.45
CA PRO A 98 -16.78 21.81 19.69
C PRO A 98 -15.47 22.32 20.31
N ALA A 99 -15.04 23.53 19.94
CA ALA A 99 -13.72 24.06 20.28
C ALA A 99 -13.46 24.13 21.79
N ASN A 100 -14.49 24.42 22.59
CA ASN A 100 -14.41 24.42 24.06
C ASN A 100 -14.07 23.04 24.63
N LEU A 101 -14.59 21.97 24.05
CA LEU A 101 -14.31 20.60 24.46
C LEU A 101 -12.86 20.24 24.13
N ILE A 102 -12.40 20.59 22.92
CA ILE A 102 -10.99 20.46 22.56
C ILE A 102 -10.14 21.26 23.54
N HIS A 103 -10.46 22.52 23.84
CA HIS A 103 -9.69 23.33 24.79
C HIS A 103 -9.60 22.68 26.18
N ALA A 104 -10.68 22.05 26.67
CA ALA A 104 -10.73 21.36 27.95
C ALA A 104 -10.05 19.96 27.95
N SER A 105 -9.61 19.46 26.80
CA SER A 105 -8.99 18.15 26.67
C SER A 105 -7.64 18.06 27.40
N PRO A 106 -7.44 17.04 28.27
CA PRO A 106 -6.20 16.87 29.03
C PRO A 106 -4.98 16.54 28.15
N VAL A 107 -5.17 15.88 27.01
CA VAL A 107 -4.08 15.49 26.11
C VAL A 107 -4.45 15.85 24.68
N LYS A 108 -3.51 16.53 24.02
CA LYS A 108 -3.54 16.85 22.59
C LYS A 108 -2.16 16.58 22.02
N VAL A 109 -2.11 15.84 20.93
CA VAL A 109 -0.88 15.57 20.20
C VAL A 109 -1.14 15.88 18.74
N SER A 110 -0.35 16.78 18.17
CA SER A 110 -0.35 17.05 16.74
C SER A 110 1.02 16.69 16.15
N VAL A 111 0.97 15.94 15.05
CA VAL A 111 2.11 15.61 14.21
C VAL A 111 1.82 16.24 12.85
N ARG A 112 2.81 16.97 12.31
CA ARG A 112 2.67 17.70 11.06
C ARG A 112 3.82 17.38 10.13
N ASP A 113 3.48 17.14 8.87
CA ASP A 113 4.40 16.98 7.74
C ASP A 113 5.58 16.04 8.02
N VAL A 114 5.28 14.83 8.51
CA VAL A 114 6.31 13.81 8.73
C VAL A 114 6.46 12.94 7.48
N HIS A 115 7.71 12.64 7.12
CA HIS A 115 8.06 11.69 6.08
C HIS A 115 8.58 10.41 6.72
N VAL A 116 7.90 9.29 6.48
CA VAL A 116 8.25 7.97 7.01
C VAL A 116 8.68 7.07 5.86
N ILE A 117 9.86 6.47 6.00
CA ILE A 117 10.38 5.46 5.07
C ILE A 117 10.66 4.20 5.88
N TRP A 118 10.00 3.10 5.51
CA TRP A 118 10.20 1.79 6.13
C TRP A 118 10.71 0.78 5.11
N ASN A 119 11.97 0.38 5.28
CA ASN A 119 12.68 -0.55 4.43
C ASN A 119 12.62 -1.98 4.99
N LEU A 120 12.15 -2.92 4.20
CA LEU A 120 12.10 -4.34 4.54
C LEU A 120 13.28 -5.06 3.89
N PHE A 121 14.07 -5.76 4.71
CA PHE A 121 15.22 -6.55 4.27
C PHE A 121 14.87 -8.04 4.33
N ASP A 122 15.46 -8.82 3.45
CA ASP A 122 15.33 -10.27 3.48
C ASP A 122 16.31 -10.89 4.50
N GLY A 123 16.09 -12.14 4.88
CA GLY A 123 16.90 -12.87 5.86
C GLY A 123 16.48 -12.67 7.32
N TYR A 124 17.25 -13.25 8.23
CA TYR A 124 16.93 -13.38 9.66
C TYR A 124 18.06 -12.82 10.55
N ASP A 125 17.74 -11.85 11.40
CA ASP A 125 18.74 -11.19 12.26
C ASP A 125 19.09 -11.99 13.52
N TRP A 126 18.15 -12.78 14.05
CA TRP A 126 18.30 -13.52 15.30
C TRP A 126 19.09 -14.81 15.09
N ALA A 127 20.15 -14.98 15.89
CA ALA A 127 20.99 -16.18 15.82
C ALA A 127 20.20 -17.45 16.15
N GLY A 128 19.34 -17.40 17.18
CA GLY A 128 18.49 -18.52 17.56
C GLY A 128 17.60 -19.00 16.41
N THR A 129 16.88 -18.07 15.76
CA THR A 129 16.07 -18.38 14.58
C THR A 129 16.90 -19.01 13.46
N ARG A 130 18.09 -18.44 13.14
CA ARG A 130 18.98 -19.03 12.13
C ARG A 130 19.44 -20.44 12.48
N ASP A 131 19.76 -20.70 13.75
CA ASP A 131 20.20 -22.02 14.22
C ASP A 131 19.06 -23.05 14.16
N VAL A 132 17.84 -22.65 14.52
CA VAL A 132 16.64 -23.49 14.43
C VAL A 132 16.33 -23.83 12.97
N ILE A 133 16.35 -22.84 12.07
CA ILE A 133 16.16 -23.08 10.63
C ILE A 133 17.25 -24.00 10.08
N ALA A 134 18.51 -23.73 10.42
CA ALA A 134 19.63 -24.54 9.94
C ALA A 134 19.52 -26.00 10.39
N LYS A 135 19.14 -26.22 11.65
CA LYS A 135 18.92 -27.57 12.19
C LYS A 135 17.74 -28.28 11.52
N ALA A 136 16.62 -27.59 11.34
CA ALA A 136 15.45 -28.16 10.69
C ALA A 136 15.72 -28.53 9.23
N VAL A 137 16.45 -27.69 8.48
CA VAL A 137 16.91 -28.03 7.12
C VAL A 137 17.81 -29.26 7.14
N GLU A 138 18.77 -29.35 8.08
CA GLU A 138 19.64 -30.52 8.23
C GLU A 138 18.84 -31.80 8.55
N ASP A 139 17.87 -31.72 9.46
CA ASP A 139 17.00 -32.84 9.84
C ASP A 139 16.15 -33.32 8.65
N VAL A 140 15.62 -32.40 7.84
CA VAL A 140 14.87 -32.71 6.62
C VAL A 140 15.77 -33.33 5.54
N GLU A 141 16.98 -32.78 5.31
CA GLU A 141 17.97 -33.36 4.39
C GLU A 141 18.39 -34.77 4.81
N LEU A 142 18.62 -35.00 6.12
CA LEU A 142 18.96 -36.30 6.69
C LEU A 142 17.83 -37.32 6.46
N LYS A 143 16.58 -36.93 6.77
CA LYS A 143 15.38 -37.76 6.58
C LYS A 143 15.17 -38.12 5.11
N ALA A 144 15.34 -37.17 4.21
CA ALA A 144 15.21 -37.39 2.76
C ALA A 144 16.32 -38.32 2.23
N THR A 145 17.55 -38.15 2.70
CA THR A 145 18.69 -39.02 2.33
C THR A 145 18.51 -40.45 2.85
N GLU A 146 18.04 -40.64 4.08
CA GLU A 146 17.74 -41.96 4.64
C GLU A 146 16.68 -42.69 3.78
N ARG A 147 15.59 -42.00 3.41
CA ARG A 147 14.55 -42.55 2.52
C ARG A 147 15.11 -42.97 1.15
N GLN A 148 15.95 -42.14 0.52
CA GLN A 148 16.56 -42.47 -0.77
C GLN A 148 17.53 -43.67 -0.67
N SER A 149 18.28 -43.78 0.44
CA SER A 149 19.18 -44.92 0.67
C SER A 149 18.43 -46.24 0.86
N ARG A 150 17.27 -46.22 1.52
CA ARG A 150 16.37 -47.38 1.66
C ARG A 150 15.81 -47.83 0.32
N ARG A 151 15.42 -46.89 -0.55
CA ARG A 151 14.93 -47.19 -1.91
C ARG A 151 16.02 -47.78 -2.82
N SER A 152 17.27 -47.37 -2.67
CA SER A 152 18.39 -47.88 -3.48
C SER A 152 18.86 -49.29 -3.10
N GLY A 153 18.41 -49.84 -1.96
CA GLY A 153 18.76 -51.19 -1.49
C GLY A 153 17.74 -52.29 -1.82
N VAL A 154 16.54 -51.95 -2.28
CA VAL A 154 15.45 -52.90 -2.55
C VAL A 154 15.08 -52.81 -4.02
N GLN A 155 15.52 -53.78 -4.84
CA GLN A 155 14.95 -53.96 -6.17
C GLN A 155 13.57 -54.63 -6.06
N VAL A 156 12.57 -53.93 -6.61
CA VAL A 156 11.37 -54.42 -7.30
C VAL A 156 10.51 -55.44 -6.54
N TYR A 157 9.39 -54.98 -5.96
CA TYR A 157 8.05 -55.54 -6.19
C TYR A 157 7.01 -54.45 -5.91
N GLU A 158 5.98 -54.43 -6.75
CA GLU A 158 4.86 -53.49 -6.86
C GLU A 158 4.28 -53.00 -5.52
N GLU A 159 4.12 -51.69 -5.39
CA GLU A 159 2.80 -51.06 -5.24
C GLU A 159 2.98 -49.55 -5.53
N GLU A 160 2.38 -49.06 -6.62
CA GLU A 160 2.02 -47.65 -6.75
C GLU A 160 0.99 -47.37 -5.64
N THR A 161 1.44 -47.17 -4.40
CA THR A 161 0.63 -46.54 -3.37
C THR A 161 0.81 -45.04 -3.51
N ASP A 162 -0.31 -44.43 -3.84
CA ASP A 162 -0.60 -43.08 -4.34
C ASP A 162 -0.32 -41.95 -3.33
N ASP A 163 0.71 -42.10 -2.50
CA ASP A 163 1.09 -41.13 -1.49
C ASP A 163 2.59 -40.81 -1.67
N GLU A 164 2.93 -40.01 -2.69
CA GLU A 164 4.17 -39.23 -2.65
C GLU A 164 4.05 -38.24 -1.47
N GLU A 165 4.30 -38.73 -0.25
CA GLU A 165 4.36 -37.93 0.98
C GLU A 165 5.52 -36.93 0.83
N THR A 166 5.19 -35.76 0.30
CA THR A 166 6.03 -34.58 0.32
C THR A 166 6.41 -34.33 1.78
N ILE A 167 7.71 -34.32 2.07
CA ILE A 167 8.18 -33.87 3.39
C ILE A 167 8.08 -32.35 3.32
N GLY A 168 6.89 -31.83 3.62
CA GLY A 168 6.63 -30.42 3.85
C GLY A 168 6.69 -30.15 5.34
N ASP A 169 7.61 -29.29 5.77
CA ASP A 169 7.54 -28.68 7.10
C ASP A 169 7.46 -27.17 6.92
N PHE A 170 6.49 -26.54 7.59
CA PHE A 170 6.34 -25.09 7.61
C PHE A 170 7.07 -24.58 8.85
N LEU A 171 8.28 -24.05 8.68
CA LEU A 171 8.99 -23.42 9.80
C LEU A 171 8.54 -21.98 9.95
N PHE A 172 8.24 -21.58 11.18
CA PHE A 172 7.89 -20.19 11.55
C PHE A 172 6.75 -19.59 10.72
N ASN A 173 5.82 -20.42 10.22
CA ASN A 173 4.71 -20.08 9.31
C ASN A 173 5.11 -19.38 7.99
N SER A 174 6.41 -19.25 7.70
CA SER A 174 6.92 -18.37 6.67
C SER A 174 8.01 -19.02 5.81
N ILE A 175 8.55 -20.17 6.23
CA ILE A 175 9.53 -20.93 5.47
C ILE A 175 8.89 -22.26 5.08
N TYR A 176 8.57 -22.39 3.80
CA TYR A 176 8.10 -23.65 3.24
C TYR A 176 9.30 -24.48 2.77
N ILE A 177 9.56 -25.58 3.47
CA ILE A 177 10.59 -26.55 3.08
C ILE A 177 9.89 -27.74 2.45
N GLU A 178 9.85 -27.79 1.12
CA GLU A 178 9.38 -28.96 0.38
C GLU A 178 10.52 -29.63 -0.35
N ILE A 179 10.74 -30.91 -0.05
CA ILE A 179 11.56 -31.79 -0.89
C ILE A 179 10.61 -32.71 -1.66
N PRO A 180 10.42 -32.49 -2.99
CA PRO A 180 9.73 -33.46 -3.81
C PRO A 180 10.52 -34.76 -3.84
N SER A 181 9.84 -35.91 -3.86
CA SER A 181 10.44 -37.26 -3.89
C SER A 181 11.47 -37.47 -5.00
N ASN A 182 11.41 -36.67 -6.05
CA ASN A 182 12.28 -36.72 -7.23
C ASN A 182 13.45 -35.71 -7.22
N ARG A 183 13.60 -34.89 -6.17
CA ARG A 183 14.67 -33.88 -6.06
C ARG A 183 15.82 -34.38 -5.17
N ASP A 184 17.05 -34.03 -5.50
CA ASP A 184 18.21 -34.34 -4.66
C ASP A 184 18.12 -33.53 -3.35
N PRO A 185 18.19 -34.16 -2.16
CA PRO A 185 18.20 -33.47 -0.87
C PRO A 185 19.26 -32.36 -0.79
N ARG A 186 20.37 -32.52 -1.51
CA ARG A 186 21.48 -31.53 -1.55
C ARG A 186 21.13 -30.25 -2.30
N ASP A 187 20.03 -30.25 -3.04
CA ASP A 187 19.54 -29.10 -3.78
C ASP A 187 18.58 -28.24 -2.96
N LEU A 188 18.12 -28.72 -1.79
CA LEU A 188 17.25 -27.95 -0.88
C LEU A 188 17.97 -26.69 -0.39
N THR A 189 19.16 -26.83 0.18
CA THR A 189 19.96 -25.67 0.62
C THR A 189 20.25 -24.70 -0.54
N ARG A 190 20.38 -25.20 -1.78
CA ARG A 190 20.54 -24.34 -2.96
C ARG A 190 19.25 -23.58 -3.26
N ALA A 191 18.10 -24.24 -3.25
CA ALA A 191 16.80 -23.64 -3.52
C ALA A 191 16.42 -22.57 -2.47
N ILE A 192 16.65 -22.86 -1.18
CA ILE A 192 16.45 -21.89 -0.08
C ILE A 192 17.35 -20.67 -0.29
N ASN A 193 18.62 -20.90 -0.63
CA ASN A 193 19.52 -19.80 -0.93
C ASN A 193 19.10 -19.03 -2.19
N GLU A 194 18.56 -19.66 -3.22
CA GLU A 194 18.04 -18.97 -4.42
C GLU A 194 16.82 -18.10 -4.08
N GLY A 195 15.91 -18.57 -3.23
CA GLY A 195 14.75 -17.79 -2.77
C GLY A 195 15.12 -16.62 -1.85
N LEU A 196 16.24 -16.71 -1.12
CA LEU A 196 16.73 -15.65 -0.22
C LEU A 196 17.75 -14.69 -0.86
N ASN A 197 18.29 -15.02 -2.05
CA ASN A 197 19.48 -14.33 -2.56
C ASN A 197 19.17 -13.29 -3.63
N ASP A 198 19.77 -12.11 -3.40
CA ASP A 198 19.72 -10.87 -4.17
C ASP A 198 20.70 -10.90 -5.36
N ASN A 199 20.54 -11.88 -6.25
CA ASN A 199 21.60 -12.25 -7.21
C ASN A 199 21.76 -11.32 -8.42
N ALA A 200 21.31 -10.07 -8.36
CA ALA A 200 21.39 -9.15 -9.49
C ALA A 200 22.52 -8.12 -9.44
N THR A 201 23.25 -7.94 -8.33
CA THR A 201 24.22 -6.83 -8.27
C THR A 201 25.62 -7.17 -7.79
N GLU A 202 25.88 -8.39 -7.32
CA GLU A 202 27.24 -8.76 -6.96
C GLU A 202 27.71 -9.91 -7.83
N THR A 203 28.54 -9.55 -8.81
CA THR A 203 29.55 -10.41 -9.43
C THR A 203 30.53 -10.87 -8.34
N GLU A 204 30.05 -11.61 -7.33
CA GLU A 204 30.94 -12.34 -6.46
C GLU A 204 31.66 -13.33 -7.35
N SER A 205 32.96 -13.12 -7.46
CA SER A 205 33.84 -13.84 -8.34
C SER A 205 33.67 -15.32 -8.09
N VAL A 206 32.94 -16.00 -8.99
CA VAL A 206 33.15 -17.42 -9.18
C VAL A 206 34.61 -17.50 -9.52
N ALA A 207 35.43 -17.91 -8.54
CA ALA A 207 36.80 -18.30 -8.79
C ALA A 207 36.68 -19.41 -9.83
N THR A 208 36.81 -19.03 -11.10
CA THR A 208 37.05 -19.95 -12.19
C THR A 208 38.38 -20.56 -11.83
N THR A 209 38.33 -21.70 -11.14
CA THR A 209 39.50 -22.55 -10.96
C THR A 209 39.94 -22.89 -12.37
N ALA A 210 40.92 -22.13 -12.86
CA ALA A 210 41.56 -22.36 -14.13
C ALA A 210 41.96 -23.84 -14.16
N MET A 211 41.39 -24.58 -15.11
CA MET A 211 41.71 -25.98 -15.29
C MET A 211 43.13 -26.07 -15.83
N THR A 212 44.13 -26.09 -14.95
CA THR A 212 45.47 -26.52 -15.31
C THR A 212 45.46 -28.03 -15.47
N MET A 213 45.55 -28.48 -16.72
CA MET A 213 45.67 -29.87 -17.13
C MET A 213 47.05 -30.43 -16.77
N ASN A 214 47.24 -30.81 -15.50
CA ASN A 214 48.45 -31.52 -15.09
C ASN A 214 48.03 -32.87 -14.50
N THR A 215 48.51 -33.93 -15.16
CA THR A 215 48.18 -35.32 -14.91
C THR A 215 48.90 -35.86 -13.66
N THR A 216 48.34 -36.93 -13.10
CA THR A 216 48.91 -37.83 -12.07
C THR A 216 49.03 -37.34 -10.62
N ARG A 217 47.97 -37.58 -9.83
CA ARG A 217 47.99 -38.43 -8.61
C ARG A 217 46.66 -38.39 -7.87
N THR A 218 46.10 -39.58 -7.62
CA THR A 218 45.03 -39.90 -6.65
C THR A 218 43.82 -38.96 -6.67
N ALA A 219 42.83 -39.30 -7.49
CA ALA A 219 41.50 -38.72 -7.46
C ALA A 219 40.82 -38.98 -6.09
N ARG A 220 41.02 -38.08 -5.13
CA ARG A 220 40.02 -37.86 -4.09
C ARG A 220 38.80 -37.28 -4.81
N ARG A 221 37.70 -38.02 -4.80
CA ARG A 221 36.38 -37.50 -5.19
C ARG A 221 36.17 -36.22 -4.40
N SER A 222 36.32 -35.07 -5.06
CA SER A 222 35.92 -33.79 -4.48
C SER A 222 34.41 -33.83 -4.42
N HIS A 223 33.87 -34.31 -3.29
CA HIS A 223 32.47 -34.12 -2.98
C HIS A 223 32.18 -32.63 -3.11
N PRO A 224 31.20 -32.21 -3.94
CA PRO A 224 30.76 -30.83 -3.91
C PRO A 224 30.36 -30.56 -2.47
N LYS A 225 31.08 -29.66 -1.80
CA LYS A 225 30.69 -29.22 -0.46
C LYS A 225 29.28 -28.66 -0.60
N SER A 226 28.34 -29.15 0.19
CA SER A 226 27.01 -28.55 0.24
C SER A 226 27.20 -27.06 0.51
N LYS A 227 26.57 -26.22 -0.31
CA LYS A 227 26.58 -24.78 -0.09
C LYS A 227 25.98 -24.54 1.30
N ARG A 228 26.55 -23.62 2.08
CA ARG A 228 26.02 -23.27 3.40
C ARG A 228 24.74 -22.44 3.23
N LEU A 229 23.76 -22.60 4.12
CA LEU A 229 22.58 -21.73 4.18
C LEU A 229 22.97 -20.26 4.43
N ARG A 230 22.43 -19.35 3.64
CA ARG A 230 22.60 -17.90 3.71
C ARG A 230 21.35 -17.26 4.31
N LEU A 231 21.20 -17.38 5.62
CA LEU A 231 20.05 -16.87 6.36
C LEU A 231 20.24 -15.45 6.94
N HIS A 232 21.37 -14.80 6.65
CA HIS A 232 21.65 -13.47 7.18
C HIS A 232 20.85 -12.41 6.43
N ARG A 233 20.65 -11.25 7.07
CA ARG A 233 20.02 -10.09 6.47
C ARG A 233 20.63 -9.75 5.11
N SER A 234 19.80 -9.45 4.12
CA SER A 234 20.21 -8.95 2.82
C SER A 234 20.88 -7.57 2.94
N LYS A 235 21.77 -7.26 1.99
CA LYS A 235 22.46 -5.96 1.96
C LYS A 235 21.52 -4.82 1.53
N HIS A 236 20.61 -5.13 0.60
CA HIS A 236 19.62 -4.20 0.08
C HIS A 236 18.23 -4.61 0.55
N HIS A 237 17.38 -3.62 0.76
CA HIS A 237 15.97 -3.83 1.07
C HIS A 237 15.23 -4.29 -0.18
N LYS A 238 14.23 -5.15 -0.01
CA LYS A 238 13.42 -5.71 -1.09
C LYS A 238 12.15 -4.90 -1.32
N ILE A 239 11.58 -4.33 -0.26
CA ILE A 239 10.36 -3.52 -0.30
C ILE A 239 10.56 -2.28 0.56
N THR A 240 10.01 -1.16 0.10
CA THR A 240 10.03 0.10 0.84
C THR A 240 8.62 0.67 0.91
N PHE A 241 8.12 0.92 2.11
CA PHE A 241 6.91 1.71 2.33
C PHE A 241 7.32 3.17 2.53
N GLU A 242 6.78 4.06 1.72
CA GLU A 242 7.05 5.49 1.79
C GLU A 242 5.74 6.25 2.03
N LEU A 243 5.68 6.95 3.16
CA LEU A 243 4.55 7.79 3.57
C LEU A 243 5.04 9.23 3.67
N GLN A 244 4.61 10.08 2.75
CA GLN A 244 4.96 11.51 2.72
C GLN A 244 3.81 12.36 3.24
N GLY A 245 4.12 13.48 3.89
CA GLY A 245 3.13 14.42 4.40
C GLY A 245 2.18 13.80 5.42
N VAL A 246 2.73 13.02 6.36
CA VAL A 246 1.97 12.40 7.45
C VAL A 246 1.59 13.46 8.47
N ASN A 247 0.29 13.65 8.65
CA ASN A 247 -0.31 14.52 9.65
C ASN A 247 -1.16 13.67 10.59
N VAL A 248 -1.01 13.84 11.91
CA VAL A 248 -1.83 13.12 12.90
C VAL A 248 -2.31 14.11 13.95
N ASP A 249 -3.60 14.13 14.20
CA ASP A 249 -4.24 14.84 15.32
C ASP A 249 -4.82 13.82 16.29
N MET A 250 -4.38 13.83 17.54
CA MET A 250 -4.94 13.03 18.61
C MET A 250 -5.44 13.93 19.73
N VAL A 251 -6.68 13.71 20.14
CA VAL A 251 -7.32 14.43 21.25
C VAL A 251 -7.93 13.41 22.20
N MET A 252 -7.60 13.51 23.48
CA MET A 252 -8.30 12.78 24.54
C MET A 252 -9.28 13.71 25.22
N PHE A 253 -10.57 13.37 25.21
CA PHE A 253 -11.61 14.22 25.77
C PHE A 253 -11.74 14.06 27.29
N PRO A 254 -12.23 15.09 28.00
CA PRO A 254 -12.47 14.99 29.44
C PRO A 254 -13.55 13.94 29.77
N ALA A 255 -13.34 13.20 30.86
CA ALA A 255 -14.29 12.19 31.32
C ALA A 255 -15.65 12.82 31.68
N GLY A 256 -16.75 12.18 31.24
CA GLY A 256 -18.12 12.57 31.58
C GLY A 256 -18.70 13.73 30.75
N GLY A 257 -17.95 14.28 29.78
CA GLY A 257 -18.43 15.35 28.90
C GLY A 257 -19.11 14.85 27.61
N VAL A 258 -18.55 13.81 26.99
CA VAL A 258 -19.00 13.25 25.72
C VAL A 258 -18.85 11.73 25.74
N GLU A 259 -19.56 11.03 24.86
CA GLU A 259 -19.42 9.58 24.70
C GLU A 259 -18.06 9.17 24.12
N THR A 260 -17.43 10.06 23.34
CA THR A 260 -16.10 9.80 22.77
C THR A 260 -15.02 10.03 23.81
N VAL A 261 -14.20 9.02 24.07
CA VAL A 261 -13.06 9.07 24.98
C VAL A 261 -11.84 9.69 24.29
N SER A 262 -11.58 9.29 23.04
CA SER A 262 -10.48 9.84 22.26
C SER A 262 -10.79 9.86 20.78
N SER A 263 -10.21 10.84 20.09
CA SER A 263 -10.26 10.98 18.63
C SER A 263 -8.85 10.98 18.08
N ILE A 264 -8.63 10.20 17.02
CA ILE A 264 -7.40 10.20 16.23
C ILE A 264 -7.79 10.43 14.78
N ASP A 265 -7.21 11.46 14.17
CA ASP A 265 -7.32 11.77 12.75
C ASP A 265 -5.91 11.66 12.14
N ALA A 266 -5.69 10.71 11.24
CA ALA A 266 -4.42 10.46 10.59
C ALA A 266 -4.57 10.61 9.08
N ARG A 267 -3.76 11.49 8.49
CA ARG A 267 -3.77 11.85 7.06
C ARG A 267 -2.39 11.61 6.48
N VAL A 268 -2.32 10.92 5.35
CA VAL A 268 -1.07 10.68 4.62
C VAL A 268 -1.21 11.27 3.22
N GLN A 269 -0.39 12.26 2.92
CA GLN A 269 -0.44 12.92 1.62
C GLN A 269 -0.06 11.95 0.51
N ASN A 270 1.10 11.31 0.54
CA ASN A 270 1.44 10.31 -0.48
C ASN A 270 1.80 8.98 0.16
N PHE A 271 1.29 7.90 -0.41
CA PHE A 271 1.58 6.54 0.00
C PHE A 271 2.05 5.74 -1.21
N ASP A 272 3.30 5.31 -1.17
CA ASP A 272 3.90 4.46 -2.20
C ASP A 272 4.53 3.23 -1.55
N ILE A 273 4.43 2.09 -2.23
CA ILE A 273 5.21 0.90 -1.91
C ILE A 273 6.13 0.62 -3.10
N PHE A 274 7.44 0.68 -2.88
CA PHE A 274 8.44 0.38 -3.90
C PHE A 274 8.84 -1.08 -3.86
N ASP A 275 8.99 -1.64 -5.06
CA ASP A 275 9.47 -2.99 -5.29
C ASP A 275 10.92 -2.94 -5.79
N HIS A 276 11.83 -3.44 -4.95
CA HIS A 276 13.25 -3.55 -5.21
C HIS A 276 13.70 -4.99 -5.47
N VAL A 277 12.77 -5.95 -5.56
CA VAL A 277 13.10 -7.31 -5.94
C VAL A 277 13.65 -7.31 -7.37
N PRO A 278 14.86 -7.87 -7.61
CA PRO A 278 15.49 -7.74 -8.92
C PRO A 278 14.78 -8.49 -10.05
N THR A 279 14.11 -9.59 -9.72
CA THR A 279 13.33 -10.41 -10.66
C THR A 279 11.97 -9.79 -10.97
N SER A 280 11.51 -8.83 -10.16
CA SER A 280 10.25 -8.15 -10.39
C SER A 280 10.27 -7.30 -11.66
N THR A 281 9.18 -7.41 -12.40
CA THR A 281 8.88 -6.64 -13.61
C THR A 281 8.64 -5.17 -13.28
N TRP A 282 8.04 -4.89 -12.12
CA TRP A 282 7.65 -3.55 -11.70
C TRP A 282 8.56 -3.02 -10.58
N LYS A 283 8.66 -1.69 -10.47
CA LYS A 283 9.43 -1.01 -9.41
C LYS A 283 8.59 -0.36 -8.32
N LYS A 284 7.26 -0.34 -8.51
CA LYS A 284 6.29 0.10 -7.51
C LYS A 284 5.23 -0.96 -7.34
N PHE A 285 5.13 -1.52 -6.15
CA PHE A 285 4.10 -2.48 -5.78
C PHE A 285 2.74 -1.78 -5.62
N ALA A 286 2.69 -0.60 -5.00
CA ALA A 286 1.48 0.19 -4.84
C ALA A 286 1.76 1.69 -5.04
N THR A 287 0.84 2.39 -5.70
CA THR A 287 0.89 3.83 -5.98
C THR A 287 -0.53 4.36 -6.20
N TYR A 288 -0.72 5.67 -6.23
CA TYR A 288 -1.99 6.25 -6.70
C TYR A 288 -2.30 5.81 -8.14
N ASP A 289 -3.56 5.46 -8.41
CA ASP A 289 -4.04 5.10 -9.74
C ASP A 289 -4.28 6.35 -10.60
N GLN A 290 -3.28 6.70 -11.42
CA GLN A 290 -3.37 7.83 -12.34
C GLN A 290 -4.41 7.62 -13.46
N ASP A 291 -4.80 6.38 -13.75
CA ASP A 291 -5.83 6.10 -14.76
C ASP A 291 -7.22 6.54 -14.29
N HIS A 292 -7.42 6.70 -12.97
CA HIS A 292 -8.63 7.26 -12.36
C HIS A 292 -8.73 8.79 -12.48
N GLY A 293 -7.72 9.44 -13.07
CA GLY A 293 -7.69 10.87 -13.31
C GLY A 293 -6.65 11.59 -12.46
N GLU A 294 -6.62 12.92 -12.60
CA GLU A 294 -5.78 13.76 -11.77
C GLU A 294 -6.35 13.85 -10.37
N ARG A 295 -5.46 13.70 -9.39
CA ARG A 295 -5.81 13.83 -7.99
C ARG A 295 -6.22 15.26 -7.66
N GLU A 296 -7.34 15.41 -6.97
CA GLU A 296 -7.78 16.68 -6.42
C GLU A 296 -6.71 17.29 -5.50
N MET A 297 -6.38 18.56 -5.74
CA MET A 297 -5.36 19.29 -4.98
C MET A 297 -5.70 19.30 -3.49
N GLY A 298 -4.71 18.95 -2.65
CA GLY A 298 -4.84 18.99 -1.19
C GLY A 298 -5.57 17.80 -0.55
N THR A 299 -6.16 16.89 -1.33
CA THR A 299 -6.67 15.61 -0.78
C THR A 299 -5.52 14.77 -0.27
N SER A 300 -5.72 13.89 0.72
CA SER A 300 -4.74 12.89 1.21
C SER A 300 -5.00 11.51 0.59
N MET A 301 -3.96 10.70 0.33
CA MET A 301 -4.13 9.36 -0.25
C MET A 301 -4.77 8.39 0.73
N ILE A 302 -4.43 8.55 2.00
CA ILE A 302 -4.99 7.77 3.10
C ILE A 302 -5.47 8.76 4.15
N HIS A 303 -6.71 8.59 4.59
CA HIS A 303 -7.31 9.32 5.69
C HIS A 303 -7.99 8.33 6.62
N ILE A 304 -7.54 8.29 7.87
CA ILE A 304 -8.01 7.38 8.91
C ILE A 304 -8.53 8.20 10.08
N GLU A 305 -9.80 8.02 10.40
CA GLU A 305 -10.44 8.58 11.58
C GLU A 305 -10.80 7.43 12.52
N LEU A 306 -10.22 7.46 13.71
CA LEU A 306 -10.43 6.44 14.74
C LEU A 306 -10.96 7.12 16.00
N LEU A 307 -12.17 6.75 16.39
CA LEU A 307 -12.80 7.17 17.62
C LEU A 307 -12.85 6.00 18.60
N ASN A 308 -12.42 6.26 19.82
CA ASN A 308 -12.69 5.37 20.94
C ASN A 308 -13.90 5.92 21.69
N VAL A 309 -14.98 5.15 21.75
CA VAL A 309 -16.29 5.59 22.25
C VAL A 309 -16.68 4.72 23.44
N LYS A 310 -17.36 5.35 24.38
CA LYS A 310 -17.99 4.72 25.53
C LYS A 310 -19.50 5.01 25.47
N PRO A 311 -20.28 4.18 24.76
CA PRO A 311 -21.72 4.44 24.51
C PRO A 311 -22.54 4.59 25.80
N ILE A 312 -22.12 3.88 26.86
CA ILE A 312 -22.73 3.98 28.19
C ILE A 312 -21.62 4.34 29.19
N ALA A 313 -21.70 5.55 29.73
CA ALA A 313 -20.67 6.11 30.61
C ALA A 313 -20.39 5.26 31.87
N GLU A 314 -21.37 4.50 32.33
CA GLU A 314 -21.29 3.65 33.54
C GLU A 314 -20.65 2.28 33.28
N LEU A 315 -20.64 1.79 32.04
CA LEU A 315 -20.09 0.48 31.68
C LEU A 315 -18.62 0.62 31.27
N ALA A 316 -17.75 -0.30 31.68
CA ALA A 316 -16.34 -0.28 31.27
C ALA A 316 -16.11 -0.67 29.80
N ALA A 317 -17.16 -0.98 29.04
CA ALA A 317 -17.07 -1.36 27.64
C ALA A 317 -16.78 -0.13 26.76
N SER A 318 -15.71 -0.21 25.99
CA SER A 318 -15.35 0.76 24.96
C SER A 318 -15.45 0.12 23.58
N GLU A 319 -15.92 0.89 22.61
CA GLU A 319 -16.04 0.49 21.22
C GLU A 319 -15.14 1.38 20.35
N ILE A 320 -14.66 0.81 19.25
CA ILE A 320 -13.84 1.54 18.27
C ILE A 320 -14.69 1.79 17.04
N VAL A 321 -14.82 3.05 16.65
CA VAL A 321 -15.43 3.45 15.38
C VAL A 321 -14.30 3.91 14.46
N LEU A 322 -14.15 3.24 13.33
CA LEU A 322 -13.10 3.49 12.35
C LEU A 322 -13.75 3.90 11.01
N ARG A 323 -13.31 5.04 10.48
CA ARG A 323 -13.54 5.44 9.10
C ARG A 323 -12.20 5.54 8.39
N ALA A 324 -12.01 4.73 7.36
CA ALA A 324 -10.82 4.76 6.53
C ALA A 324 -11.21 5.10 5.10
N THR A 325 -10.63 6.17 4.56
CA THR A 325 -10.79 6.60 3.17
C THR A 325 -9.44 6.48 2.49
N VAL A 326 -9.42 5.77 1.37
CA VAL A 326 -8.20 5.54 0.59
C VAL A 326 -8.53 5.91 -0.85
N LEU A 327 -7.72 6.78 -1.44
CA LEU A 327 -7.83 7.12 -2.86
C LEU A 327 -7.54 5.88 -3.72
N PRO A 328 -8.04 5.81 -4.96
CA PRO A 328 -7.76 4.69 -5.86
C PRO A 328 -6.25 4.40 -5.93
N LEU A 329 -5.88 3.15 -5.62
CA LEU A 329 -4.51 2.67 -5.69
C LEU A 329 -4.36 1.71 -6.86
N ARG A 330 -3.25 1.83 -7.59
CA ARG A 330 -2.80 0.85 -8.57
C ARG A 330 -1.80 -0.09 -7.92
N LEU A 331 -2.10 -1.38 -7.98
CA LEU A 331 -1.24 -2.44 -7.47
C LEU A 331 -0.54 -3.15 -8.63
N HIS A 332 0.78 -3.09 -8.68
CA HIS A 332 1.58 -3.91 -9.59
C HIS A 332 2.12 -5.11 -8.82
N VAL A 333 1.32 -6.15 -8.76
CA VAL A 333 1.64 -7.35 -7.99
C VAL A 333 2.48 -8.28 -8.85
N ASP A 334 3.77 -8.41 -8.51
CA ASP A 334 4.62 -9.48 -8.99
C ASP A 334 4.65 -10.63 -7.97
N GLN A 335 4.87 -11.86 -8.45
CA GLN A 335 4.84 -13.06 -7.62
C GLN A 335 5.96 -13.02 -6.56
N ASP A 336 7.19 -12.70 -6.97
CA ASP A 336 8.35 -12.74 -6.08
C ASP A 336 8.25 -11.67 -4.98
N ALA A 337 7.72 -10.49 -5.30
CA ALA A 337 7.48 -9.43 -4.33
C ALA A 337 6.36 -9.78 -3.35
N LEU A 338 5.27 -10.36 -3.83
CA LEU A 338 4.16 -10.80 -2.99
C LEU A 338 4.60 -11.93 -2.04
N ASP A 339 5.37 -12.90 -2.54
CA ASP A 339 5.93 -13.99 -1.73
C ASP A 339 6.84 -13.43 -0.63
N PHE A 340 7.72 -12.49 -0.98
CA PHE A 340 8.58 -11.81 0.00
C PHE A 340 7.77 -11.08 1.09
N ILE A 341 6.78 -10.25 0.71
CA ILE A 341 5.96 -9.48 1.66
C ILE A 341 5.21 -10.44 2.59
N THR A 342 4.61 -11.48 2.04
CA THR A 342 3.84 -12.48 2.79
C THR A 342 4.75 -13.20 3.79
N ARG A 343 5.87 -13.74 3.32
CA ARG A 343 6.89 -14.38 4.18
C ARG A 343 7.41 -13.45 5.27
N PHE A 344 7.61 -12.17 4.98
CA PHE A 344 8.12 -11.20 5.95
C PHE A 344 7.12 -10.94 7.08
N PHE A 345 5.84 -10.74 6.78
CA PHE A 345 4.82 -10.41 7.77
C PHE A 345 4.21 -11.63 8.47
N GLU A 346 4.28 -12.81 7.87
CA GLU A 346 3.79 -14.06 8.47
C GLU A 346 4.80 -14.74 9.40
N PHE A 347 6.04 -14.23 9.48
CA PHE A 347 7.05 -14.76 10.39
C PHE A 347 6.58 -14.68 11.85
N LYS A 348 6.60 -15.83 12.54
CA LYS A 348 6.34 -15.94 13.98
C LYS A 348 7.43 -16.79 14.61
N ASP A 349 8.15 -16.24 15.60
CA ASP A 349 9.25 -16.89 16.31
C ASP A 349 8.79 -17.81 17.46
N ASP A 350 7.48 -17.95 17.68
CA ASP A 350 6.84 -18.66 18.80
C ASP A 350 6.75 -20.19 18.63
#